data_AF-A0A6I2WPN7-F1
#
_entry.id   AF-A0A6I2WPN7-F1
#
_cell.length_a   1.000
_cell.length_b   1.000
_cell.length_c   1.000
_cell.angle_alpha   90.00
_cell.angle_beta   90.00
_cell.angle_gamma   90.00
#
_symmetry.space_group_name_H-M   'P 1'
#
loop_
_entity.id
_entity.type
_entity.pdbx_description
1 polymer ?
#
loop_
_entity_poly.entity_id
_entity_poly.type
_entity_poly.pdbx_seq_one_letter_code
_entity_poly.pdbx_strand_id
1 'polypeptide(L)'
;MPTNKKPARDLDRKLAKIHAGKYKPADFIIADAKDADMAFGVMAPAPHPGKTWGDSGPGIYRTRQDYISHMQTLINQGQLDIMLTSASNGEQLAKKSGNFKKVTLAIRGNDATDIWNPRGTNYPVNKSIPFQTVNLKRIRKFCDLVLYSLTFNNDLDADLRSLQAYREFRIEAADLGVRHFMEVFNPNAPVGMKKSDEASMVNDHIIRTLAGVTEAERPVFLKIAYNGGKHLRELVEHDSSTIVGLLGGSAGTTRDTFELLQRGEQAGARVA
;
A
#
# COMPACT_ATOMS: atom_id res chain seq x y z
N MET A 1 9.47 -26.92 20.45
CA MET A 1 9.47 -27.12 18.98
C MET A 1 10.46 -26.14 18.37
N PRO A 2 11.34 -26.56 17.46
CA PRO A 2 12.24 -25.62 16.81
C PRO A 2 11.41 -24.73 15.89
N THR A 3 11.24 -23.46 16.27
CA THR A 3 10.66 -22.45 15.38
C THR A 3 11.62 -22.31 14.21
N ASN A 4 11.22 -22.81 13.05
CA ASN A 4 11.93 -22.60 11.80
C ASN A 4 11.78 -21.11 11.44
N LYS A 5 12.53 -20.24 12.14
CA LYS A 5 12.49 -18.79 11.93
C LYS A 5 12.98 -18.56 10.51
N LYS A 6 12.08 -18.11 9.64
CA LYS A 6 12.47 -17.53 8.34
C LYS A 6 13.60 -16.51 8.61
N PRO A 7 14.65 -16.46 7.78
CA PRO A 7 15.67 -15.43 7.92
C PRO A 7 14.99 -14.05 7.92
N ALA A 8 15.30 -13.22 8.92
CA ALA A 8 14.66 -11.92 9.08
C ALA A 8 14.98 -11.03 7.88
N ARG A 9 13.93 -10.53 7.20
CA ARG A 9 14.07 -9.63 6.05
C ARG A 9 14.44 -8.23 6.51
N ASP A 10 14.86 -7.36 5.58
CA ASP A 10 15.27 -5.99 5.92
C ASP A 10 14.12 -5.19 6.56
N LEU A 11 12.89 -5.40 6.07
CA LEU A 11 11.68 -4.84 6.66
C LEU A 11 11.53 -5.17 8.15
N ASP A 12 11.62 -6.46 8.52
CA ASP A 12 11.38 -6.90 9.90
C ASP A 12 12.39 -6.26 10.87
N ARG A 13 13.65 -6.15 10.43
CA ARG A 13 14.71 -5.49 11.19
C ARG A 13 14.43 -3.99 11.36
N LYS A 14 13.99 -3.30 10.30
CA LYS A 14 13.69 -1.86 10.35
C LYS A 14 12.47 -1.57 11.24
N LEU A 15 11.38 -2.33 11.08
CA LEU A 15 10.19 -2.22 11.94
C LEU A 15 10.54 -2.40 13.41
N ALA A 16 11.33 -3.43 13.76
CA ALA A 16 11.77 -3.65 15.14
C ALA A 16 12.57 -2.47 15.72
N LYS A 17 13.45 -1.84 14.93
CA LYS A 17 14.19 -0.64 15.37
C LYS A 17 13.27 0.56 15.57
N ILE A 18 12.30 0.76 14.68
CA ILE A 18 11.33 1.86 14.78
C ILE A 18 10.50 1.70 16.07
N HIS A 19 9.91 0.54 16.30
CA HIS A 19 9.14 0.27 17.53
C HIS A 19 9.98 0.40 18.81
N ALA A 20 11.27 0.05 18.75
CA ALA A 20 12.18 0.20 19.89
C ALA A 20 12.64 1.64 20.15
N GLY A 21 12.15 2.64 19.38
CA GLY A 21 12.58 4.04 19.50
C GLY A 21 14.04 4.27 19.06
N LYS A 22 14.60 3.37 18.25
CA LYS A 22 16.01 3.38 17.81
C LYS A 22 16.16 3.74 16.33
N TYR A 23 15.16 4.43 15.78
CA TYR A 23 15.14 4.84 14.39
C TYR A 23 16.35 5.73 14.04
N LYS A 24 16.89 5.52 12.84
CA LYS A 24 17.84 6.41 12.16
C LYS A 24 17.37 6.60 10.72
N PRO A 25 17.78 7.68 10.01
CA PRO A 25 17.37 7.89 8.62
C PRO A 25 17.62 6.69 7.68
N ALA A 26 18.73 5.95 7.90
CA ALA A 26 19.03 4.72 7.14
C ALA A 26 18.06 3.54 7.39
N ASP A 27 17.23 3.63 8.42
CA ASP A 27 16.17 2.66 8.74
C ASP A 27 14.82 3.06 8.13
N PHE A 28 14.75 4.14 7.33
CA PHE A 28 13.55 4.47 6.56
C PHE A 28 13.23 3.31 5.59
N ILE A 29 11.96 2.90 5.55
CA ILE A 29 11.49 1.75 4.78
C ILE A 29 11.07 2.24 3.40
N ILE A 30 11.62 1.62 2.35
CA ILE A 30 11.30 1.94 0.95
C ILE A 30 10.44 0.83 0.36
N ALA A 31 9.24 1.17 -0.08
CA ALA A 31 8.29 0.31 -0.74
C ALA A 31 8.12 0.74 -2.20
N ASP A 32 8.33 -0.20 -3.13
CA ASP A 32 7.94 0.01 -4.53
C ASP A 32 6.61 -0.67 -4.81
N ALA A 33 5.61 0.11 -5.23
CA ALA A 33 4.29 -0.37 -5.64
C ALA A 33 4.26 -0.67 -7.15
N LYS A 34 4.18 -1.96 -7.49
CA LYS A 34 4.08 -2.52 -8.84
C LYS A 34 2.84 -3.40 -9.01
N ASP A 35 1.75 -2.97 -8.38
CA ASP A 35 0.40 -3.52 -8.44
C ASP A 35 -0.52 -2.73 -9.39
N ALA A 36 0.05 -1.89 -10.24
CA ALA A 36 -0.67 -1.02 -11.18
C ALA A 36 -1.55 -1.80 -12.18
N ASP A 37 -1.31 -3.11 -12.37
CA ASP A 37 -2.17 -3.98 -13.19
C ASP A 37 -3.56 -4.17 -12.59
N MET A 38 -3.71 -4.01 -11.27
CA MET A 38 -5.02 -4.01 -10.59
C MET A 38 -5.79 -2.68 -10.77
N ALA A 39 -5.09 -1.59 -11.11
CA ALA A 39 -5.69 -0.29 -11.32
C ALA A 39 -5.92 0.00 -12.81
N PHE A 40 -4.86 -0.09 -13.60
CA PHE A 40 -4.81 0.37 -14.99
C PHE A 40 -4.88 -0.76 -16.03
N GLY A 41 -4.91 -2.02 -15.59
CA GLY A 41 -4.92 -3.19 -16.46
C GLY A 41 -3.77 -3.18 -17.46
N VAL A 42 -4.09 -3.20 -18.75
CA VAL A 42 -3.11 -3.21 -19.86
C VAL A 42 -2.13 -2.03 -19.82
N MET A 43 -2.52 -0.89 -19.24
CA MET A 43 -1.65 0.29 -19.21
C MET A 43 -0.56 0.24 -18.12
N ALA A 44 -0.64 -0.71 -17.19
CA ALA A 44 0.25 -0.80 -16.02
C ALA A 44 1.76 -0.83 -16.35
N PRO A 45 2.23 -1.53 -17.40
CA PRO A 45 3.65 -1.56 -17.76
C PRO A 45 4.20 -0.26 -18.38
N ALA A 46 3.34 0.76 -18.51
CA ALA A 46 3.57 2.01 -19.22
C ALA A 46 3.81 1.81 -20.75
N PRO A 47 3.59 2.85 -21.57
CA PRO A 47 3.90 2.79 -23.00
C PRO A 47 5.40 2.55 -23.25
N HIS A 48 5.72 1.94 -24.39
CA HIS A 48 7.08 1.93 -24.92
C HIS A 48 7.53 3.38 -25.17
N PRO A 49 8.75 3.76 -24.75
CA PRO A 49 9.30 5.08 -25.03
C PRO A 49 9.19 5.41 -26.52
N GLY A 50 8.65 6.59 -26.85
CA GLY A 50 8.47 7.06 -28.23
C GLY A 50 7.29 6.44 -29.00
N LYS A 51 6.51 5.52 -28.41
CA LYS A 51 5.34 4.90 -29.06
C LYS A 51 4.04 5.37 -28.41
N THR A 52 3.57 6.54 -28.83
CA THR A 52 2.41 7.22 -28.23
C THR A 52 1.06 6.74 -28.77
N TRP A 53 1.01 5.91 -29.81
CA TRP A 53 -0.24 5.39 -30.40
C TRP A 53 -0.09 3.97 -30.95
N GLY A 54 -1.12 3.14 -30.78
CA GLY A 54 -1.28 1.81 -31.39
C GLY A 54 -2.69 1.59 -31.93
N ASP A 55 -2.96 0.44 -32.55
CA ASP A 55 -4.23 0.17 -33.26
C ASP A 55 -5.47 0.21 -32.35
N SER A 56 -5.29 -0.03 -31.04
CA SER A 56 -6.36 -0.01 -30.04
C SER A 56 -6.41 1.29 -29.21
N GLY A 57 -5.81 2.38 -29.70
CA GLY A 57 -5.81 3.70 -29.06
C GLY A 57 -4.44 4.15 -28.55
N PRO A 58 -4.39 5.08 -27.58
CA PRO A 58 -3.13 5.65 -27.11
C PRO A 58 -2.17 4.59 -26.57
N GLY A 59 -0.91 4.68 -26.98
CA GLY A 59 0.21 3.88 -26.51
C GLY A 59 0.32 2.46 -27.08
N ILE A 60 1.54 2.05 -27.43
CA ILE A 60 1.89 0.62 -27.47
C ILE A 60 2.50 0.31 -26.10
N TYR A 61 1.77 -0.40 -25.26
CA TYR A 61 2.18 -0.72 -23.88
C TYR A 61 3.22 -1.84 -23.87
N ARG A 62 4.14 -1.78 -22.89
CA ARG A 62 5.04 -2.91 -22.63
C ARG A 62 4.24 -4.14 -22.21
N THR A 63 4.83 -5.32 -22.37
CA THR A 63 4.17 -6.57 -22.01
C THR A 63 4.16 -6.80 -20.50
N ARG A 64 3.33 -7.73 -20.04
CA ARG A 64 3.39 -8.23 -18.65
C ARG A 64 4.78 -8.80 -18.33
N GLN A 65 5.41 -9.48 -19.28
CA GLN A 65 6.76 -10.05 -19.12
C GLN A 65 7.82 -8.96 -18.93
N ASP A 66 7.72 -7.86 -19.68
CA ASP A 66 8.59 -6.69 -19.48
C ASP A 66 8.36 -6.08 -18.08
N TYR A 67 7.11 -6.01 -17.64
CA TYR A 67 6.76 -5.46 -16.33
C TYR A 67 7.35 -6.30 -15.19
N ILE A 68 7.20 -7.63 -15.24
CA ILE A 68 7.79 -8.57 -14.28
C ILE A 68 9.33 -8.49 -14.33
N SER A 69 9.91 -8.39 -15.52
CA SER A 69 11.37 -8.24 -15.67
C SER A 69 11.87 -6.93 -15.05
N HIS A 70 11.11 -5.85 -15.18
CA HIS A 70 11.43 -4.58 -14.52
C HIS A 70 11.36 -4.70 -12.99
N MET A 71 10.30 -5.32 -12.45
CA MET A 71 10.20 -5.61 -11.01
C MET A 71 11.41 -6.42 -10.52
N GLN A 72 11.83 -7.43 -11.29
CA GLN A 72 13.00 -8.24 -10.99
C GLN A 72 14.28 -7.41 -10.90
N THR A 73 14.48 -6.48 -11.84
CA THR A 73 15.64 -5.57 -11.83
C THR A 73 15.66 -4.74 -10.55
N LEU A 74 14.52 -4.18 -10.14
CA LEU A 74 14.42 -3.39 -8.91
C LEU A 74 14.69 -4.21 -7.65
N ILE A 75 14.17 -5.44 -7.58
CA ILE A 75 14.46 -6.38 -6.48
C ILE A 75 15.97 -6.66 -6.40
N ASN A 76 16.64 -6.85 -7.54
CA ASN A 76 18.06 -7.18 -7.59
C ASN A 76 18.98 -6.01 -7.23
N GLN A 77 18.54 -4.77 -7.40
CA GLN A 77 19.28 -3.59 -6.95
C GLN A 77 19.44 -3.57 -5.42
N GLY A 78 18.56 -4.23 -4.68
CA GLY A 78 18.69 -4.43 -3.24
C GLY A 78 18.50 -3.17 -2.39
N GLN A 79 17.83 -2.14 -2.95
CA GLN A 79 17.53 -0.88 -2.26
C GLN A 79 16.12 -0.84 -1.65
N LEU A 80 15.25 -1.76 -2.04
CA LEU A 80 13.85 -1.83 -1.58
C LEU A 80 13.73 -2.71 -0.35
N ASP A 81 12.87 -2.32 0.59
CA ASP A 81 12.44 -3.17 1.69
C ASP A 81 11.17 -3.95 1.35
N ILE A 82 10.31 -3.35 0.52
CA ILE A 82 9.03 -3.93 0.08
C ILE A 82 8.89 -3.82 -1.44
N MET A 83 8.48 -4.92 -2.07
CA MET A 83 7.96 -4.92 -3.43
C MET A 83 6.49 -5.33 -3.35
N LEU A 84 5.58 -4.39 -3.56
CA LEU A 84 4.14 -4.61 -3.57
C LEU A 84 3.68 -4.94 -4.99
N THR A 85 2.93 -6.02 -5.18
CA THR A 85 2.46 -6.46 -6.51
C THR A 85 1.00 -6.91 -6.47
N SER A 86 0.40 -7.14 -7.64
CA SER A 86 -0.76 -8.03 -7.74
C SER A 86 -0.39 -9.46 -7.32
N ALA A 87 -1.37 -10.25 -6.87
CA ALA A 87 -1.12 -11.66 -6.52
C ALA A 87 -0.58 -12.47 -7.72
N SER A 88 -1.07 -12.18 -8.92
CA SER A 88 -0.68 -12.86 -10.16
C SER A 88 0.79 -12.60 -10.52
N ASN A 89 1.27 -11.36 -10.41
CA ASN A 89 2.68 -11.04 -10.69
C ASN A 89 3.60 -11.48 -9.54
N GLY A 90 3.14 -11.33 -8.29
CA GLY A 90 3.86 -11.79 -7.11
C GLY A 90 4.14 -13.29 -7.12
N GLU A 91 3.17 -14.10 -7.56
CA GLU A 91 3.35 -15.55 -7.71
C GLU A 91 4.46 -15.87 -8.74
N GLN A 92 4.48 -15.19 -9.88
CA GLN A 92 5.51 -15.40 -10.90
C GLN A 92 6.90 -15.01 -10.41
N LEU A 93 7.02 -13.89 -9.69
CA LEU A 93 8.28 -13.46 -9.09
C LEU A 93 8.75 -14.44 -8.01
N ALA A 94 7.83 -15.00 -7.23
CA ALA A 94 8.17 -15.94 -6.15
C ALA A 94 8.66 -17.31 -6.65
N LYS A 95 8.32 -17.71 -7.88
CA LYS A 95 8.81 -18.96 -8.50
C LYS A 95 10.32 -18.94 -8.76
N LYS A 96 10.93 -17.76 -8.89
CA LYS A 96 12.36 -17.65 -9.18
C LYS A 96 13.18 -17.74 -7.90
N SER A 97 13.99 -18.80 -7.79
CA SER A 97 14.86 -19.04 -6.65
C SER A 97 15.78 -17.85 -6.36
N GLY A 98 15.83 -17.44 -5.09
CA GLY A 98 16.69 -16.36 -4.62
C GLY A 98 16.08 -14.96 -4.68
N ASN A 99 14.91 -14.80 -5.29
CA ASN A 99 14.10 -13.59 -5.10
C ASN A 99 13.68 -13.45 -3.63
N PHE A 100 13.52 -12.21 -3.18
CA PHE A 100 12.99 -11.87 -1.85
C PHE A 100 13.79 -12.40 -0.65
N LYS A 101 15.12 -12.58 -0.82
CA LYS A 101 16.04 -12.84 0.31
C LYS A 101 16.12 -11.67 1.30
N LYS A 102 16.13 -10.44 0.78
CA LYS A 102 16.21 -9.19 1.55
C LYS A 102 14.91 -8.39 1.48
N VAL A 103 14.40 -8.19 0.27
CA VAL A 103 13.14 -7.52 -0.05
C VAL A 103 11.97 -8.38 0.42
N THR A 104 10.97 -7.76 1.05
CA THR A 104 9.70 -8.41 1.41
C THR A 104 8.73 -8.29 0.23
N LEU A 105 8.25 -9.43 -0.27
CA LEU A 105 7.12 -9.43 -1.20
C LEU A 105 5.84 -9.08 -0.44
N ALA A 106 5.14 -8.05 -0.90
CA ALA A 106 3.80 -7.72 -0.49
C ALA A 106 2.80 -7.90 -1.64
N ILE A 107 1.55 -8.19 -1.31
CA ILE A 107 0.46 -8.32 -2.29
C ILE A 107 -0.64 -7.32 -1.97
N ARG A 108 -1.20 -6.64 -2.98
CA ARG A 108 -2.44 -5.88 -2.81
C ARG A 108 -3.58 -6.84 -2.54
N GLY A 109 -4.12 -6.81 -1.33
CA GLY A 109 -5.15 -7.72 -0.83
C GLY A 109 -6.55 -7.39 -1.31
N ASN A 110 -6.86 -6.09 -1.41
CA ASN A 110 -8.14 -5.61 -1.94
C ASN A 110 -7.92 -4.59 -3.05
N ASP A 111 -8.91 -4.50 -3.93
CA ASP A 111 -8.97 -3.59 -5.06
C ASP A 111 -10.33 -2.91 -5.05
N ALA A 112 -10.46 -1.93 -4.15
CA ALA A 112 -11.65 -1.13 -4.06
C ALA A 112 -11.86 -0.29 -5.34
N THR A 113 -13.11 -0.02 -5.70
CA THR A 113 -13.45 0.52 -7.03
C THR A 113 -12.86 1.91 -7.32
N ASP A 114 -12.42 2.63 -6.30
CA ASP A 114 -11.79 3.95 -6.42
C ASP A 114 -10.38 3.91 -7.02
N ILE A 115 -9.73 2.73 -7.08
CA ILE A 115 -8.47 2.55 -7.81
C ILE A 115 -8.66 2.00 -9.22
N TRP A 116 -9.89 1.62 -9.60
CA TRP A 116 -10.14 1.03 -10.91
C TRP A 116 -10.13 2.11 -12.01
N ASN A 117 -9.06 2.12 -12.79
CA ASN A 117 -8.84 3.01 -13.91
C ASN A 117 -8.83 2.30 -15.29
N PRO A 118 -9.77 1.37 -15.61
CA PRO A 118 -9.92 0.92 -16.99
C PRO A 118 -10.19 2.08 -17.95
N ARG A 119 -9.66 1.98 -19.16
CA ARG A 119 -9.85 2.97 -20.22
C ARG A 119 -11.34 3.21 -20.49
N GLY A 120 -11.74 4.48 -20.52
CA GLY A 120 -13.12 4.90 -20.80
C GLY A 120 -14.09 4.81 -19.61
N THR A 121 -13.60 4.49 -18.41
CA THR A 121 -14.43 4.43 -17.19
C THR A 121 -14.24 5.66 -16.32
N ASN A 122 -15.11 5.82 -15.32
CA ASN A 122 -15.08 6.91 -14.34
C ASN A 122 -15.25 6.40 -12.90
N TYR A 123 -14.86 5.16 -12.60
CA TYR A 123 -15.03 4.59 -11.26
C TYR A 123 -14.40 5.40 -10.11
N PRO A 124 -13.20 6.02 -10.27
CA PRO A 124 -12.54 6.74 -9.18
C PRO A 124 -13.31 7.92 -8.60
N VAL A 125 -14.28 8.48 -9.33
CA VAL A 125 -15.10 9.61 -8.84
C VAL A 125 -16.39 9.16 -8.13
N ASN A 126 -16.65 7.85 -8.07
CA ASN A 126 -17.79 7.28 -7.34
C ASN A 126 -17.33 6.78 -5.97
N LYS A 127 -18.21 6.80 -4.97
CA LYS A 127 -17.92 6.28 -3.62
C LYS A 127 -17.28 4.89 -3.72
N SER A 128 -16.14 4.73 -3.05
CA SER A 128 -15.40 3.47 -3.03
C SER A 128 -16.31 2.30 -2.60
N ILE A 129 -16.26 1.21 -3.35
CA ILE A 129 -16.90 -0.06 -3.01
C ILE A 129 -15.77 -1.07 -2.73
N PRO A 130 -15.70 -1.66 -1.53
CA PRO A 130 -14.65 -2.60 -1.19
C PRO A 130 -14.81 -3.90 -1.98
N PHE A 131 -13.71 -4.39 -2.52
CA PHE A 131 -13.66 -5.70 -3.19
C PHE A 131 -12.33 -6.39 -2.89
N GLN A 132 -12.39 -7.66 -2.50
CA GLN A 132 -11.21 -8.47 -2.20
C GLN A 132 -11.04 -9.55 -3.27
N THR A 133 -10.28 -9.26 -4.33
CA THR A 133 -9.94 -10.27 -5.34
C THR A 133 -9.01 -11.36 -4.81
N VAL A 134 -8.15 -11.04 -3.84
CA VAL A 134 -7.09 -11.96 -3.40
C VAL A 134 -7.62 -13.03 -2.45
N ASN A 135 -7.27 -14.29 -2.74
CA ASN A 135 -7.44 -15.41 -1.83
C ASN A 135 -6.22 -15.53 -0.91
N LEU A 136 -6.37 -15.14 0.36
CA LEU A 136 -5.28 -15.13 1.33
C LEU A 136 -4.69 -16.53 1.57
N LYS A 137 -5.54 -17.57 1.58
CA LYS A 137 -5.09 -18.96 1.74
C LYS A 137 -4.14 -19.41 0.63
N ARG A 138 -4.33 -18.93 -0.61
CA ARG A 138 -3.46 -19.27 -1.75
C ARG A 138 -2.11 -18.55 -1.67
N ILE A 139 -2.11 -17.26 -1.36
CA ILE A 139 -0.89 -16.44 -1.37
C ILE A 139 0.08 -16.77 -0.24
N ARG A 140 -0.41 -17.32 0.89
CA ARG A 140 0.42 -17.73 2.05
C ARG A 140 1.62 -18.61 1.70
N LYS A 141 1.53 -19.33 0.59
CA LYS A 141 2.62 -20.20 0.11
C LYS A 141 3.88 -19.42 -0.28
N PHE A 142 3.74 -18.14 -0.61
CA PHE A 142 4.84 -17.32 -1.12
C PHE A 142 4.89 -15.88 -0.58
N CYS A 143 3.84 -15.43 0.12
CA CYS A 143 3.75 -14.09 0.67
C CYS A 143 3.12 -14.11 2.07
N ASP A 144 3.61 -13.26 2.98
CA ASP A 144 3.10 -13.11 4.36
C ASP A 144 2.78 -11.66 4.74
N LEU A 145 2.77 -10.75 3.75
CA LEU A 145 2.46 -9.34 3.93
C LEU A 145 1.49 -8.88 2.84
N VAL A 146 0.37 -8.28 3.24
CA VAL A 146 -0.69 -7.82 2.33
C VAL A 146 -0.99 -6.35 2.55
N LEU A 147 -1.32 -5.64 1.49
CA LEU A 147 -1.89 -4.30 1.60
C LEU A 147 -3.42 -4.38 1.62
N TYR A 148 -4.08 -3.73 2.57
CA TYR A 148 -5.51 -3.50 2.52
C TYR A 148 -5.79 -2.00 2.53
N SER A 149 -6.61 -1.54 1.61
CA SER A 149 -6.94 -0.13 1.38
C SER A 149 -8.36 0.21 1.83
N LEU A 150 -8.52 1.42 2.35
CA LEU A 150 -9.77 2.01 2.81
C LEU A 150 -9.89 3.45 2.30
N THR A 151 -11.12 3.85 1.98
CA THR A 151 -11.46 5.23 1.61
C THR A 151 -12.75 5.62 2.31
N PHE A 152 -12.69 6.69 3.10
CA PHE A 152 -13.83 7.22 3.83
C PHE A 152 -14.37 8.46 3.12
N ASN A 153 -15.69 8.58 2.98
CA ASN A 153 -16.34 9.64 2.19
C ASN A 153 -17.31 10.52 2.99
N ASN A 154 -17.33 10.40 4.32
CA ASN A 154 -18.34 11.03 5.18
C ASN A 154 -19.76 10.62 4.75
N ASP A 155 -19.91 9.35 4.42
CA ASP A 155 -21.16 8.74 4.00
C ASP A 155 -21.33 7.47 4.82
N LEU A 156 -22.27 7.49 5.76
CA LEU A 156 -22.41 6.45 6.78
C LEU A 156 -22.50 5.05 6.16
N ASP A 157 -23.27 4.89 5.09
CA ASP A 157 -23.48 3.59 4.46
C ASP A 157 -22.22 3.12 3.72
N ALA A 158 -21.54 4.00 2.97
CA ALA A 158 -20.28 3.66 2.31
C ALA A 158 -19.17 3.33 3.31
N ASP A 159 -19.02 4.17 4.34
CA ASP A 159 -17.98 4.03 5.35
C ASP A 159 -18.20 2.77 6.20
N LEU A 160 -19.46 2.45 6.53
CA LEU A 160 -19.80 1.21 7.22
C LEU A 160 -19.52 -0.03 6.36
N ARG A 161 -19.84 0.00 5.05
CA ARG A 161 -19.51 -1.11 4.13
C ARG A 161 -18.01 -1.37 4.08
N SER A 162 -17.20 -0.31 3.96
CA SER A 162 -15.74 -0.41 3.98
C SER A 162 -15.20 -1.00 5.29
N LEU A 163 -15.75 -0.58 6.43
CA LEU A 163 -15.38 -1.12 7.75
C LEU A 163 -15.76 -2.59 7.94
N GLN A 164 -16.92 -3.00 7.44
CA GLN A 164 -17.37 -4.39 7.48
C GLN A 164 -16.44 -5.29 6.67
N ALA A 165 -16.12 -4.90 5.44
CA ALA A 165 -15.19 -5.63 4.59
C ALA A 165 -13.77 -5.70 5.21
N TYR A 166 -13.29 -4.62 5.82
CA TYR A 166 -11.99 -4.65 6.50
C TYR A 166 -12.01 -5.53 7.76
N ARG A 167 -13.11 -5.56 8.51
CA ARG A 167 -13.27 -6.48 9.65
C ARG A 167 -13.15 -7.93 9.19
N GLU A 168 -13.85 -8.31 8.12
CA GLU A 168 -13.79 -9.67 7.56
C GLU A 168 -12.38 -10.04 7.11
N PHE A 169 -11.71 -9.12 6.40
CA PHE A 169 -10.32 -9.30 5.99
C PHE A 169 -9.38 -9.50 7.17
N ARG A 170 -9.46 -8.67 8.22
CA ARG A 170 -8.55 -8.75 9.37
C ARG A 170 -8.68 -10.08 10.10
N ILE A 171 -9.91 -10.58 10.27
CA ILE A 171 -10.17 -11.88 10.88
C ILE A 171 -9.55 -12.99 10.03
N GLU A 172 -9.81 -13.00 8.71
CA GLU A 172 -9.23 -13.98 7.79
C GLU A 172 -7.70 -13.93 7.82
N ALA A 173 -7.11 -12.73 7.75
CA ALA A 173 -5.68 -12.52 7.75
C ALA A 173 -5.03 -13.03 9.06
N ALA A 174 -5.63 -12.73 10.21
CA ALA A 174 -5.16 -13.18 11.52
C ALA A 174 -5.23 -14.71 11.66
N ASP A 175 -6.36 -15.33 11.30
CA ASP A 175 -6.52 -16.80 11.31
C ASP A 175 -5.49 -17.50 10.41
N LEU A 176 -5.11 -16.81 9.35
CA LEU A 176 -4.13 -17.26 8.38
C LEU A 176 -2.69 -16.84 8.73
N GLY A 177 -2.45 -16.09 9.81
CA GLY A 177 -1.12 -15.55 10.12
C GLY A 177 -0.50 -14.74 8.97
N VAL A 178 -1.34 -14.08 8.17
CA VAL A 178 -0.94 -13.15 7.12
C VAL A 178 -0.93 -11.77 7.74
N ARG A 179 0.22 -11.09 7.68
CA ARG A 179 0.34 -9.71 8.16
C ARG A 179 -0.23 -8.76 7.11
N HIS A 180 -0.63 -7.57 7.53
CA HIS A 180 -1.02 -6.52 6.60
C HIS A 180 -0.50 -5.16 6.99
N PHE A 181 -0.42 -4.25 6.02
CA PHE A 181 -0.37 -2.81 6.25
C PHE A 181 -1.63 -2.17 5.68
N MET A 182 -2.08 -1.09 6.32
CA MET A 182 -3.35 -0.44 6.00
C MET A 182 -3.09 0.83 5.19
N GLU A 183 -3.57 0.88 3.96
CA GLU A 183 -3.57 2.10 3.14
C GLU A 183 -4.88 2.85 3.33
N VAL A 184 -4.79 4.16 3.55
CA VAL A 184 -5.97 5.01 3.68
C VAL A 184 -5.84 6.16 2.70
N PHE A 185 -6.75 6.22 1.75
CA PHE A 185 -6.84 7.32 0.80
C PHE A 185 -7.60 8.50 1.40
N ASN A 186 -7.37 9.67 0.82
CA ASN A 186 -8.28 10.80 1.02
C ASN A 186 -9.64 10.50 0.38
N PRO A 187 -10.71 11.17 0.83
CA PRO A 187 -12.05 11.00 0.25
C PRO A 187 -12.04 11.18 -1.26
N ASN A 188 -12.58 10.19 -1.97
CA ASN A 188 -12.63 10.19 -3.44
C ASN A 188 -13.97 10.74 -3.97
N ALA A 189 -15.03 10.67 -3.15
CA ALA A 189 -16.36 11.19 -3.41
C ALA A 189 -17.02 11.71 -2.11
N PRO A 190 -16.46 12.75 -1.47
CA PRO A 190 -16.92 13.23 -0.15
C PRO A 190 -18.35 13.79 -0.19
N VAL A 191 -19.12 13.52 0.87
CA VAL A 191 -20.50 14.00 1.05
C VAL A 191 -20.56 15.01 2.20
N GLY A 192 -21.11 16.20 1.96
CA GLY A 192 -21.44 17.15 3.04
C GLY A 192 -20.25 17.63 3.88
N MET A 193 -19.02 17.56 3.35
CA MET A 193 -17.78 17.88 4.06
C MET A 193 -17.03 19.05 3.40
N LYS A 194 -16.36 19.87 4.22
CA LYS A 194 -15.41 20.88 3.72
C LYS A 194 -14.07 20.24 3.42
N LYS A 195 -13.42 20.69 2.34
CA LYS A 195 -12.07 20.24 1.97
C LYS A 195 -11.04 20.39 3.09
N SER A 196 -11.16 21.43 3.92
CA SER A 196 -10.29 21.70 5.06
C SER A 196 -10.34 20.63 6.15
N ASP A 197 -11.43 19.87 6.20
CA ASP A 197 -11.72 18.94 7.30
C ASP A 197 -11.32 17.50 6.93
N GLU A 198 -11.03 17.23 5.65
CA GLU A 198 -10.72 15.89 5.15
C GLU A 198 -9.52 15.24 5.86
N ALA A 199 -8.46 16.01 6.10
CA ALA A 199 -7.24 15.48 6.70
C ALA A 199 -7.47 15.03 8.16
N SER A 200 -8.17 15.86 8.94
CA SER A 200 -8.56 15.53 10.31
C SER A 200 -9.53 14.35 10.33
N MET A 201 -10.51 14.33 9.42
CA MET A 201 -11.46 13.23 9.31
C MET A 201 -10.76 11.90 9.00
N VAL A 202 -9.76 11.90 8.10
CA VAL A 202 -8.96 10.70 7.80
C VAL A 202 -8.22 10.22 9.05
N ASN A 203 -7.58 11.12 9.81
CA ASN A 203 -6.94 10.77 11.08
C ASN A 203 -7.93 10.14 12.08
N ASP A 204 -9.09 10.76 12.27
CA ASP A 204 -10.14 10.28 13.17
C ASP A 204 -10.65 8.90 12.76
N HIS A 205 -10.89 8.68 11.46
CA HIS A 205 -11.31 7.39 10.94
C HIS A 205 -10.23 6.32 11.12
N ILE A 206 -8.95 6.64 10.91
CA ILE A 206 -7.85 5.70 11.15
C ILE A 206 -7.87 5.24 12.62
N ILE A 207 -7.85 6.19 13.55
CA ILE A 207 -7.80 5.88 14.99
C ILE A 207 -9.05 5.10 15.42
N ARG A 208 -10.24 5.57 15.05
CA ARG A 208 -11.51 4.90 15.35
C ARG A 208 -11.57 3.48 14.78
N THR A 209 -11.04 3.27 13.58
CA THR A 209 -11.01 1.94 12.92
C THR A 209 -10.13 0.95 13.67
N LEU A 210 -9.07 1.43 14.32
CA LEU A 210 -8.10 0.61 15.03
C LEU A 210 -8.38 0.50 16.55
N ALA A 211 -9.18 1.40 17.12
CA ALA A 211 -9.46 1.45 18.56
C ALA A 211 -10.13 0.17 19.11
N GLY A 212 -10.92 -0.52 18.29
CA GLY A 212 -11.56 -1.79 18.64
C GLY A 212 -10.77 -3.05 18.25
N VAL A 213 -9.50 -2.91 17.86
CA VAL A 213 -8.68 -3.97 17.26
C VAL A 213 -7.51 -4.34 18.17
N THR A 214 -7.34 -5.63 18.44
CA THR A 214 -6.21 -6.15 19.24
C THR A 214 -4.91 -6.15 18.45
N GLU A 215 -3.76 -6.20 19.12
CA GLU A 215 -2.44 -6.24 18.47
C GLU A 215 -2.32 -7.34 17.39
N ALA A 216 -2.96 -8.49 17.58
CA ALA A 216 -2.94 -9.60 16.64
C ALA A 216 -3.59 -9.28 15.27
N GLU A 217 -4.49 -8.29 15.22
CA GLU A 217 -5.23 -7.89 14.03
C GLU A 217 -4.85 -6.48 13.55
N ARG A 218 -3.88 -5.82 14.19
CA ARG A 218 -3.43 -4.48 13.81
C ARG A 218 -2.52 -4.53 12.57
N PRO A 219 -2.55 -3.51 11.71
CA PRO A 219 -1.60 -3.41 10.62
C PRO A 219 -0.18 -3.18 11.14
N VAL A 220 0.82 -3.71 10.44
CA VAL A 220 2.24 -3.51 10.82
C VAL A 220 2.72 -2.07 10.61
N PHE A 221 2.07 -1.32 9.73
CA PHE A 221 2.21 0.12 9.53
C PHE A 221 1.03 0.66 8.72
N LEU A 222 0.89 1.99 8.68
CA LEU A 222 -0.08 2.70 7.85
C LEU A 222 0.57 3.23 6.57
N LYS A 223 -0.20 3.38 5.51
CA LYS A 223 0.20 4.09 4.29
C LYS A 223 -0.85 5.13 3.96
N ILE A 224 -0.55 6.41 4.20
CA ILE A 224 -1.55 7.50 4.11
C ILE A 224 -1.10 8.65 3.20
N ALA A 225 -2.06 9.41 2.69
CA ALA A 225 -1.74 10.59 1.89
C ALA A 225 -1.05 11.64 2.77
N TYR A 226 -0.05 12.33 2.22
CA TYR A 226 0.60 13.41 2.96
C TYR A 226 -0.27 14.68 2.92
N ASN A 227 -1.11 14.85 3.94
CA ASN A 227 -1.98 16.01 4.11
C ASN A 227 -1.30 17.18 4.83
N GLY A 228 0.03 17.24 4.79
CA GLY A 228 0.84 18.25 5.46
C GLY A 228 1.36 17.81 6.84
N GLY A 229 2.49 18.40 7.24
CA GLY A 229 3.23 17.95 8.42
C GLY A 229 2.49 18.13 9.75
N LYS A 230 1.52 19.05 9.83
CA LYS A 230 0.67 19.21 11.02
C LYS A 230 -0.20 17.97 11.26
N HIS A 231 -0.94 17.53 10.24
CA HIS A 231 -1.83 16.37 10.34
C HIS A 231 -1.07 15.04 10.47
N LEU A 232 0.09 14.94 9.82
CA LEU A 232 0.95 13.77 9.99
C LEU A 232 1.49 13.68 11.42
N ARG A 233 1.97 14.79 12.00
CA ARG A 233 2.44 14.81 13.40
C ARG A 233 1.33 14.47 14.38
N GLU A 234 0.13 15.04 14.20
CA GLU A 234 -1.04 14.72 15.00
C GLU A 234 -1.28 13.21 15.09
N LEU A 235 -1.24 12.50 13.95
CA LEU A 235 -1.44 11.05 13.93
C LEU A 235 -0.28 10.28 14.59
N VAL A 236 0.97 10.66 14.31
CA VAL A 236 2.17 10.01 14.85
C VAL A 236 2.30 10.20 16.37
N GLU A 237 1.97 11.39 16.87
CA GLU A 237 2.03 11.75 18.29
C GLU A 237 0.87 11.12 19.08
N HIS A 238 -0.29 10.92 18.44
CA HIS A 238 -1.46 10.30 19.08
C HIS A 238 -1.21 8.83 19.46
N ASP A 239 -0.60 8.05 18.57
CA ASP A 239 -0.31 6.64 18.81
C ASP A 239 1.08 6.25 18.28
N SER A 240 2.08 6.35 19.15
CA SER A 240 3.47 6.02 18.81
C SER A 240 3.71 4.53 18.55
N SER A 241 2.74 3.66 18.86
CA SER A 241 2.84 2.24 18.51
C SER A 241 2.58 2.00 17.02
N THR A 242 1.90 2.94 16.35
CA THR A 242 1.52 2.85 14.95
C THR A 242 2.56 3.53 14.07
N ILE A 243 3.27 2.75 13.26
CA ILE A 243 4.22 3.28 12.28
C ILE A 243 3.45 3.88 11.11
N VAL A 244 3.74 5.15 10.78
CA VAL A 244 3.08 5.84 9.67
C VAL A 244 3.99 5.91 8.45
N GLY A 245 3.43 5.58 7.30
CA GLY A 245 4.04 5.63 5.98
C GLY A 245 3.26 6.53 5.03
N LEU A 246 3.90 6.96 3.95
CA LEU A 246 3.31 7.84 2.96
C LEU A 246 2.90 7.09 1.69
N LEU A 247 1.81 7.51 1.07
CA LEU A 247 1.59 7.21 -0.35
C LEU A 247 2.61 7.95 -1.19
N GLY A 248 3.08 7.30 -2.26
CA GLY A 248 3.69 8.02 -3.37
C GLY A 248 2.69 9.04 -3.91
N GLY A 249 3.14 10.28 -4.09
CA GLY A 249 2.31 11.33 -4.69
C GLY A 249 1.81 10.95 -6.09
N SER A 250 0.91 11.76 -6.64
CA SER A 250 0.52 11.69 -8.05
C SER A 250 1.74 11.84 -8.97
N ALA A 251 1.53 11.77 -10.29
CA ALA A 251 2.55 12.13 -11.26
C ALA A 251 3.24 13.46 -10.85
N GLY A 252 4.51 13.36 -10.51
CA GLY A 252 5.32 14.44 -9.96
C GLY A 252 6.76 14.29 -10.43
N THR A 253 7.56 15.31 -10.19
CA THR A 253 8.98 15.28 -10.52
C THR A 253 9.77 14.50 -9.47
N THR A 254 10.99 14.09 -9.82
CA THR A 254 11.94 13.52 -8.86
C THR A 254 12.17 14.43 -7.65
N ARG A 255 12.13 15.76 -7.84
CA ARG A 255 12.24 16.74 -6.76
C ARG A 255 11.05 16.64 -5.80
N ASP A 256 9.82 16.57 -6.34
CA ASP A 256 8.61 16.47 -5.53
C ASP A 256 8.64 15.21 -4.66
N THR A 257 9.12 14.09 -5.20
CA THR A 257 9.32 12.86 -4.44
C THR A 257 10.28 13.05 -3.27
N PHE A 258 11.48 13.61 -3.50
CA PHE A 258 12.45 13.79 -2.41
C PHE A 258 12.01 14.82 -1.37
N GLU A 259 11.30 15.87 -1.79
CA GLU A 259 10.74 16.86 -0.88
C GLU A 259 9.61 16.26 -0.01
N LEU A 260 8.76 15.42 -0.59
CA LEU A 260 7.75 14.65 0.14
C LEU A 260 8.39 13.72 1.18
N LEU A 261 9.43 12.97 0.80
CA LEU A 261 10.15 12.08 1.71
C LEU A 261 10.75 12.85 2.88
N GLN A 262 11.46 13.95 2.60
CA GLN A 262 12.10 14.77 3.62
C GLN A 262 11.07 15.36 4.60
N ARG A 263 9.99 15.96 4.10
CA ARG A 263 8.95 16.56 4.94
C ARG A 263 8.18 15.50 5.72
N GLY A 264 7.91 14.36 5.10
CA GLY A 264 7.29 13.20 5.72
C GLY A 264 8.10 12.68 6.90
N GLU A 265 9.39 12.42 6.68
CA GLU A 265 10.31 11.94 7.72
C GLU A 265 10.38 12.92 8.90
N GLN A 266 10.54 14.22 8.60
CA GLN A 266 10.57 15.30 9.61
C GLN A 266 9.29 15.38 10.43
N ALA A 267 8.15 15.04 9.84
CA ALA A 267 6.85 15.01 10.52
C ALA A 267 6.50 13.64 11.14
N GLY A 268 7.40 12.65 11.06
CA GLY A 268 7.26 11.39 11.79
C GLY A 268 7.04 10.13 10.94
N ALA A 269 6.87 10.26 9.62
CA ALA A 269 6.73 9.09 8.75
C ALA A 269 8.03 8.28 8.66
N ARG A 270 7.92 6.97 8.50
CA ARG A 270 9.07 6.02 8.46
C ARG A 270 9.06 5.07 7.27
N VAL A 271 8.06 5.19 6.41
CA VAL A 271 7.85 4.35 5.23
C VAL A 271 7.40 5.23 4.05
N ALA A 272 7.83 4.93 2.83
CA ALA A 272 7.25 5.46 1.59
C ALA A 272 7.42 4.49 0.44
#